data_AF-A0A3D2ILI7-F1
#
_entry.id   AF-A0A3D2ILI7-F1
#
_cell.length_a   1.000
_cell.length_b   1.000
_cell.length_c   1.000
_cell.angle_alpha   90.00
_cell.angle_beta   90.00
_cell.angle_gamma   90.00
#
_symmetry.space_group_name_H-M   'P 1'
#
loop_
_entity.id
_entity.type
_entity.pdbx_description
1 polymer ?
#
loop_
_entity_poly.entity_id
_entity_poly.type
_entity_poly.pdbx_seq_one_letter_code
_entity_poly.pdbx_strand_id
1 'polypeptide(L)'
;DEAEFTRLFGTARLDRGESLPTGRGKEPDAGLHLYPLVSPANIDLIFDNIFPGPDGDVVIDGEWITDTPVPAAFLLWRAVNELYASRRELERVLPQEKLLKEYGIGAPQRQVFWKWAAHFEKEYVKANRLSDFAMPVRRVDLKDLMWSGEDVRLTASLYTDRGRGWTEEDAIHVDVILENGRYDVSFELERPGEVKALRFDPLEGCASICDLHCSQGLLRPMNAAGMTRNGTAFLTLDPSYKVICGRIPEKIRITGRVRTKDLRWAL
;
A
#
# COMPACT_ATOMS: atom_id res chain seq x y z
N ASP A 1 -23.16 1.84 8.31
CA ASP A 1 -24.37 1.09 7.91
C ASP A 1 -24.02 -0.39 7.77
N GLU A 2 -24.88 -1.33 8.18
CA GLU A 2 -24.61 -2.78 8.12
C GLU A 2 -24.61 -3.30 6.68
N ALA A 3 -25.42 -2.71 5.80
CA ALA A 3 -25.43 -3.04 4.38
C ALA A 3 -24.10 -2.67 3.73
N GLU A 4 -23.58 -1.49 4.05
CA GLU A 4 -22.28 -1.00 3.57
C GLU A 4 -21.11 -1.86 4.08
N PHE A 5 -21.09 -2.22 5.37
CA PHE A 5 -20.10 -3.15 5.91
C PHE A 5 -20.13 -4.50 5.18
N THR A 6 -21.32 -5.03 4.91
CA THR A 6 -21.50 -6.29 4.19
C THR A 6 -21.04 -6.19 2.74
N ARG A 7 -21.26 -5.04 2.08
CA ARG A 7 -20.73 -4.78 0.76
C ARG A 7 -19.20 -4.82 0.75
N LEU A 8 -18.55 -4.18 1.72
CA LEU A 8 -17.10 -4.05 1.82
C LEU A 8 -16.40 -5.36 2.25
N PHE A 9 -16.95 -6.07 3.23
CA PHE A 9 -16.26 -7.18 3.91
C PHE A 9 -17.00 -8.52 3.84
N GLY A 10 -18.14 -8.57 3.14
CA GLY A 10 -18.97 -9.76 3.01
C GLY A 10 -19.78 -10.09 4.26
N THR A 11 -20.28 -11.32 4.34
CA THR A 11 -21.23 -11.77 5.37
C THR A 11 -20.56 -12.46 6.56
N ALA A 12 -19.24 -12.69 6.52
CA ALA A 12 -18.53 -13.27 7.66
C ALA A 12 -18.63 -12.34 8.89
N ARG A 13 -18.78 -12.92 10.08
CA ARG A 13 -18.93 -12.18 11.34
C ARG A 13 -18.04 -12.80 12.41
N LEU A 14 -17.62 -11.97 13.36
CA LEU A 14 -17.00 -12.43 14.60
C LEU A 14 -18.07 -13.05 15.48
N ASP A 15 -17.83 -14.25 16.02
CA ASP A 15 -18.72 -14.86 16.98
C ASP A 15 -18.80 -13.99 18.24
N ARG A 16 -20.02 -13.68 18.68
CA ARG A 16 -20.27 -12.93 19.92
C ARG A 16 -20.06 -13.84 21.11
N GLY A 17 -18.80 -14.07 21.48
CA GLY A 17 -18.46 -14.72 22.74
C GLY A 17 -17.28 -15.65 22.61
N GLU A 18 -16.15 -15.21 23.16
CA GLU A 18 -15.36 -15.99 24.11
C GLU A 18 -14.39 -15.02 24.82
N SER A 19 -14.44 -15.02 26.15
CA SER A 19 -13.70 -14.14 27.05
C SER A 19 -12.20 -14.48 27.09
N LEU A 20 -11.33 -13.47 27.18
CA LEU A 20 -9.90 -13.65 27.48
C LEU A 20 -9.65 -13.80 28.99
N PRO A 21 -8.68 -14.63 29.43
CA PRO A 21 -8.21 -14.63 30.80
C PRO A 21 -7.38 -13.37 31.08
N THR A 22 -7.79 -12.63 32.11
CA THR A 22 -7.14 -11.41 32.59
C THR A 22 -5.73 -11.69 33.10
N GLY A 23 -4.72 -11.16 32.43
CA GLY A 23 -3.37 -11.01 32.98
C GLY A 23 -3.32 -9.85 33.97
N ARG A 24 -3.26 -10.18 35.26
CA ARG A 24 -3.10 -9.34 36.47
C ARG A 24 -4.32 -8.53 36.92
N GLY A 25 -5.13 -9.21 37.75
CA GLY A 25 -5.59 -8.67 39.03
C GLY A 25 -6.56 -7.49 38.99
N LYS A 26 -7.81 -7.76 38.64
CA LYS A 26 -9.03 -7.39 39.38
C LYS A 26 -10.25 -8.00 38.67
N GLU A 27 -11.25 -8.36 39.47
CA GLU A 27 -12.45 -9.13 39.13
C GLU A 27 -13.31 -8.56 37.97
N PRO A 28 -14.21 -9.41 37.40
CA PRO A 28 -14.81 -9.17 36.10
C PRO A 28 -16.01 -8.25 36.23
N ASP A 29 -15.98 -7.13 35.51
CA ASP A 29 -17.22 -6.48 35.11
C ASP A 29 -17.61 -7.05 33.74
N ALA A 30 -18.84 -7.55 33.65
CA ALA A 30 -19.37 -8.27 32.51
C ALA A 30 -19.66 -7.30 31.36
N GLY A 31 -18.62 -6.94 30.61
CA GLY A 31 -18.70 -6.14 29.39
C GLY A 31 -18.33 -6.97 28.16
N LEU A 32 -19.25 -7.09 27.20
CA LEU A 32 -19.01 -7.65 25.87
C LEU A 32 -17.91 -6.81 25.18
N HIS A 33 -16.64 -7.25 25.20
CA HIS A 33 -15.55 -6.48 24.60
C HIS A 33 -15.56 -6.61 23.07
N LEU A 34 -16.30 -5.71 22.42
CA LEU A 34 -16.18 -5.44 21.00
C LEU A 34 -14.86 -4.68 20.77
N TYR A 35 -14.09 -5.04 19.74
CA TYR A 35 -12.93 -4.25 19.32
C TYR A 35 -13.36 -2.79 19.09
N PRO A 36 -12.54 -1.79 19.46
CA PRO A 36 -12.86 -0.40 19.16
C PRO A 36 -13.05 -0.26 17.65
N LEU A 37 -14.12 0.43 17.26
CA LEU A 37 -14.41 0.72 15.86
C LEU A 37 -13.73 2.03 15.48
N VAL A 38 -13.12 2.03 14.30
CA VAL A 38 -12.47 3.20 13.70
C VAL A 38 -13.34 3.69 12.55
N SER A 39 -13.61 4.99 12.51
CA SER A 39 -14.26 5.68 11.39
C SER A 39 -13.84 7.17 11.43
N PRO A 40 -13.34 7.74 10.32
CA PRO A 40 -13.06 7.07 9.05
C PRO A 40 -11.92 6.05 9.20
N ALA A 41 -12.04 4.89 8.55
CA ALA A 41 -11.06 3.80 8.60
C ALA A 41 -10.27 3.75 7.29
N ASN A 42 -8.94 3.83 7.39
CA ASN A 42 -8.04 3.50 6.28
C ASN A 42 -7.79 1.99 6.27
N ILE A 43 -8.42 1.28 5.33
CA ILE A 43 -8.31 -0.17 5.17
C ILE A 43 -6.90 -0.55 4.69
N ASP A 44 -6.18 0.36 4.03
CA ASP A 44 -4.83 0.13 3.52
C ASP A 44 -3.72 0.70 4.43
N LEU A 45 -4.03 0.85 5.71
CA LEU A 45 -3.07 1.25 6.72
C LEU A 45 -2.08 0.12 6.99
N ILE A 46 -1.00 0.06 6.21
CA ILE A 46 0.16 -0.80 6.42
C ILE A 46 1.32 -0.02 7.05
N PHE A 47 2.26 -0.71 7.68
CA PHE A 47 3.38 -0.05 8.35
C PHE A 47 4.26 0.78 7.41
N ASP A 48 4.38 0.38 6.14
CA ASP A 48 5.16 1.11 5.14
C ASP A 48 4.48 2.46 4.77
N ASN A 49 3.20 2.62 5.09
CA ASN A 49 2.43 3.85 4.92
C ASN A 49 2.49 4.79 6.14
N ILE A 50 3.24 4.44 7.20
CA ILE A 50 3.35 5.25 8.44
C ILE A 50 4.77 5.81 8.57
N PHE A 51 4.86 7.14 8.61
CA PHE A 51 6.11 7.88 8.69
C PHE A 51 6.21 8.63 10.02
N PRO A 52 7.09 8.21 10.95
CA PRO A 52 7.25 8.90 12.21
C PRO A 52 7.84 10.30 12.02
N GLY A 53 7.21 11.30 12.63
CA GLY A 53 7.59 12.70 12.57
C GLY A 53 7.78 13.33 13.95
N PRO A 54 8.43 14.51 14.04
CA PRO A 54 8.68 15.19 15.31
C PRO A 54 7.40 15.64 16.04
N ASP A 55 6.31 15.87 15.29
CA ASP A 55 5.01 16.31 15.82
C ASP A 55 3.94 15.20 15.80
N GLY A 56 4.36 13.94 15.56
CA GLY A 56 3.49 12.78 15.44
C GLY A 56 3.73 11.97 14.16
N ASP A 57 3.07 10.82 14.07
CA ASP A 57 3.17 9.93 12.91
C ASP A 57 2.31 10.47 11.75
N VAL A 58 2.90 10.50 10.56
CA VAL A 58 2.23 10.88 9.31
C VAL A 58 1.85 9.62 8.56
N VAL A 59 0.55 9.40 8.41
CA VAL A 59 0.03 8.33 7.54
C VAL A 59 -0.07 8.87 6.12
N ILE A 60 0.54 8.16 5.18
CA ILE A 60 0.36 8.39 3.74
C ILE A 60 -0.53 7.29 3.18
N ASP A 61 -0.90 7.44 1.91
CA ASP A 61 -1.74 6.50 1.16
C ASP A 61 -3.13 6.27 1.75
N GLY A 62 -4.10 7.02 1.22
CA GLY A 62 -5.49 7.01 1.63
C GLY A 62 -6.41 6.39 0.59
N GLU A 63 -5.90 5.51 -0.28
CA GLU A 63 -6.66 4.93 -1.40
C GLU A 63 -7.96 4.25 -0.94
N TRP A 64 -7.94 3.62 0.25
CA TRP A 64 -9.06 2.85 0.77
C TRP A 64 -9.55 3.38 2.12
N ILE A 65 -10.01 4.64 2.15
CA ILE A 65 -10.68 5.22 3.30
C ILE A 65 -12.20 5.01 3.20
N THR A 66 -12.81 4.53 4.29
CA THR A 66 -14.27 4.40 4.40
C THR A 66 -14.79 5.03 5.68
N ASP A 67 -15.96 5.67 5.59
CA ASP A 67 -16.71 6.13 6.77
C ASP A 67 -17.41 4.97 7.50
N THR A 68 -17.45 3.78 6.89
CA THR A 68 -17.96 2.56 7.53
C THR A 68 -17.13 2.25 8.78
N PRO A 69 -17.74 2.07 9.97
CA PRO A 69 -16.99 1.67 11.17
C PRO A 69 -16.32 0.30 11.01
N VAL A 70 -15.00 0.25 11.12
CA VAL A 70 -14.18 -0.97 10.98
C VAL A 70 -13.51 -1.33 12.32
N PRO A 71 -13.50 -2.60 12.73
CA PRO A 71 -12.76 -3.01 13.92
C PRO A 71 -11.26 -2.70 13.83
N ALA A 72 -10.71 -2.00 14.82
CA ALA A 72 -9.29 -1.69 14.88
C ALA A 72 -8.41 -2.96 14.83
N ALA A 73 -8.88 -4.07 15.40
CA ALA A 73 -8.16 -5.34 15.33
C ALA A 73 -8.09 -5.94 13.93
N PHE A 74 -9.05 -5.65 13.06
CA PHE A 74 -8.95 -6.04 11.65
C PHE A 74 -7.86 -5.21 10.96
N LEU A 75 -7.83 -3.90 11.17
CA LEU A 75 -6.79 -3.00 10.61
C LEU A 75 -5.39 -3.41 11.08
N LEU A 76 -5.24 -3.66 12.39
CA LEU A 76 -3.99 -4.15 12.97
C LEU A 76 -3.60 -5.52 12.44
N TRP A 77 -4.55 -6.46 12.35
CA TRP A 77 -4.30 -7.77 11.77
C TRP A 77 -3.81 -7.64 10.33
N ARG A 78 -4.42 -6.77 9.52
CA ARG A 78 -4.01 -6.54 8.14
C ARG A 78 -2.60 -5.96 8.04
N ALA A 79 -2.30 -4.91 8.81
CA ALA A 79 -0.95 -4.32 8.85
C ALA A 79 0.13 -5.36 9.22
N VAL A 80 -0.16 -6.21 10.22
CA VAL A 80 0.73 -7.31 10.63
C VAL A 80 0.78 -8.41 9.57
N ASN A 81 -0.33 -8.73 8.90
CA ASN A 81 -0.35 -9.72 7.85
C ASN A 81 0.53 -9.31 6.67
N GLU A 82 0.40 -8.06 6.22
CA GLU A 82 1.22 -7.51 5.13
C GLU A 82 2.70 -7.44 5.50
N LEU A 83 3.02 -7.02 6.73
CA LEU A 83 4.40 -6.98 7.22
C LEU A 83 5.08 -8.37 7.17
N TYR A 84 4.36 -9.42 7.55
CA TYR A 84 4.92 -10.78 7.57
C TYR A 84 4.89 -11.45 6.19
N ALA A 85 3.99 -11.02 5.30
CA ALA A 85 4.00 -11.42 3.90
C ALA A 85 5.24 -10.86 3.19
N SER A 86 5.62 -9.61 3.46
CA SER A 86 6.80 -8.96 2.87
C SER A 86 8.11 -9.30 3.57
N ARG A 87 8.09 -9.66 4.87
CA ARG A 87 9.30 -9.95 5.69
C ARG A 87 9.17 -11.28 6.44
N ARG A 88 9.28 -12.39 5.72
CA ARG A 88 9.07 -13.75 6.27
C ARG A 88 10.10 -14.15 7.33
N GLU A 89 11.25 -13.49 7.36
CA GLU A 89 12.34 -13.69 8.33
C GLU A 89 11.93 -13.28 9.74
N LEU A 90 10.98 -12.35 9.87
CA LEU A 90 10.45 -11.90 11.17
C LEU A 90 9.92 -13.09 11.97
N GLU A 91 9.34 -14.10 11.31
CA GLU A 91 8.81 -15.30 11.96
C GLU A 91 9.85 -16.03 12.83
N ARG A 92 11.15 -15.90 12.51
CA ARG A 92 12.25 -16.50 13.29
C ARG A 92 12.57 -15.74 14.57
N VAL A 93 12.31 -14.44 14.62
CA VAL A 93 12.68 -13.54 15.72
C VAL A 93 11.46 -13.21 16.58
N LEU A 94 10.33 -12.95 15.94
CA LEU A 94 9.04 -12.67 16.54
C LEU A 94 7.98 -13.40 15.71
N PRO A 95 7.46 -14.55 16.18
CA PRO A 95 6.41 -15.26 15.46
C PRO A 95 5.13 -14.42 15.34
N GLN A 96 4.53 -14.39 14.14
CA GLN A 96 3.33 -13.61 13.86
C GLN A 96 2.20 -13.92 14.84
N GLU A 97 2.01 -15.20 15.14
CA GLU A 97 0.98 -15.66 16.07
C GLU A 97 1.20 -15.11 17.48
N LYS A 98 2.45 -14.99 17.92
CA LYS A 98 2.77 -14.42 19.24
C LYS A 98 2.40 -12.94 19.28
N LEU A 99 2.79 -12.18 18.24
CA LEU A 99 2.47 -10.76 18.13
C LEU A 99 0.95 -10.52 18.09
N LEU A 100 0.22 -11.23 17.24
CA LEU A 100 -1.24 -11.08 17.13
C LEU A 100 -1.96 -11.47 18.43
N LYS A 101 -1.47 -12.48 19.15
CA LYS A 101 -2.02 -12.89 20.44
C LYS A 101 -1.84 -11.84 21.53
N GLU A 102 -0.76 -11.06 21.51
CA GLU A 102 -0.55 -9.92 22.44
C GLU A 102 -1.64 -8.85 22.27
N TYR A 103 -2.21 -8.71 21.07
CA TYR A 103 -3.33 -7.82 20.78
C TYR A 103 -4.71 -8.50 20.87
N GLY A 104 -4.79 -9.70 21.44
CA GLY A 104 -6.05 -10.44 21.59
C GLY A 104 -6.61 -11.05 20.31
N ILE A 105 -5.83 -11.08 19.22
CA ILE A 105 -6.25 -11.60 17.92
C ILE A 105 -5.93 -13.09 17.82
N GLY A 106 -6.90 -13.93 18.16
CA GLY A 106 -6.80 -15.39 18.12
C GLY A 106 -7.08 -16.00 16.75
N ALA A 107 -6.92 -17.33 16.64
CA ALA A 107 -7.18 -18.07 15.41
C ALA A 107 -8.62 -17.92 14.85
N PRO A 108 -9.69 -17.94 15.68
CA PRO A 108 -11.05 -17.72 15.17
C PRO A 108 -11.24 -16.34 14.54
N GLN A 109 -10.72 -15.29 15.18
CA GLN A 109 -10.80 -13.92 14.66
C GLN A 109 -10.02 -13.78 13.35
N ARG A 110 -8.82 -14.36 13.27
CA ARG A 110 -8.00 -14.36 12.04
C ARG A 110 -8.73 -14.99 10.86
N GLN A 111 -9.47 -16.08 11.06
CA GLN A 111 -10.24 -16.70 9.97
C GLN A 111 -11.33 -15.77 9.41
N VAL A 112 -11.97 -14.98 10.28
CA VAL A 112 -12.97 -13.98 9.87
C VAL A 112 -12.27 -12.82 9.14
N PHE A 113 -11.16 -12.32 9.68
CA PHE A 113 -10.40 -11.24 9.06
C PHE A 113 -9.83 -11.61 7.70
N TRP A 114 -9.35 -12.85 7.52
CA TRP A 114 -8.96 -13.38 6.21
C TRP A 114 -10.11 -13.35 5.20
N LYS A 115 -11.33 -13.72 5.61
CA LYS A 115 -12.50 -13.66 4.73
C LYS A 115 -12.86 -12.22 4.37
N TRP A 116 -12.77 -11.30 5.31
CA TRP A 116 -13.00 -9.87 5.07
C TRP A 116 -12.00 -9.29 4.08
N ALA A 117 -10.70 -9.53 4.27
CA ALA A 117 -9.65 -9.08 3.35
C ALA A 117 -9.80 -9.68 1.96
N ALA A 118 -10.04 -11.00 1.86
CA ALA A 118 -10.25 -11.67 0.58
C ALA A 118 -11.48 -11.14 -0.16
N HIS A 119 -12.59 -10.87 0.54
CA HIS A 119 -13.78 -10.28 -0.04
C HIS A 119 -13.51 -8.85 -0.51
N PHE A 120 -12.86 -8.04 0.33
CA PHE A 120 -12.51 -6.66 0.01
C PHE A 120 -11.61 -6.59 -1.25
N GLU A 121 -10.54 -7.39 -1.32
CA GLU A 121 -9.65 -7.43 -2.48
C GLU A 121 -10.35 -7.91 -3.76
N LYS A 122 -11.17 -8.96 -3.66
CA LYS A 122 -11.76 -9.61 -4.82
C LYS A 122 -12.99 -8.88 -5.37
N GLU A 123 -13.86 -8.42 -4.49
CA GLU A 123 -15.20 -7.92 -4.85
C GLU A 123 -15.30 -6.40 -4.77
N TYR A 124 -14.37 -5.72 -4.08
CA TYR A 124 -14.38 -4.26 -3.97
C TYR A 124 -13.22 -3.62 -4.74
N VAL A 125 -11.98 -4.03 -4.45
CA VAL A 125 -10.79 -3.50 -5.13
C VAL A 125 -10.74 -3.93 -6.60
N LYS A 126 -10.86 -5.24 -6.87
CA LYS A 126 -10.87 -5.77 -8.24
C LYS A 126 -12.12 -5.38 -9.02
N ALA A 127 -13.30 -5.32 -8.41
CA ALA A 127 -14.52 -4.89 -9.10
C ALA A 127 -14.47 -3.40 -9.51
N ASN A 128 -13.85 -2.53 -8.71
CA ASN A 128 -13.62 -1.12 -9.07
C ASN A 128 -12.53 -0.95 -10.16
N ARG A 129 -11.75 -1.99 -10.50
CA ARG A 129 -10.77 -1.97 -11.61
C ARG A 129 -11.21 -2.82 -12.83
N LEU A 130 -12.36 -3.50 -12.82
CA LEU A 130 -12.69 -4.55 -13.81
C LEU A 130 -14.06 -4.47 -14.52
N SER A 131 -14.73 -3.32 -14.61
CA SER A 131 -15.79 -3.17 -15.62
C SER A 131 -15.29 -2.75 -17.01
N ASP A 132 -14.12 -2.11 -17.11
CA ASP A 132 -13.60 -1.64 -18.42
C ASP A 132 -12.27 -2.27 -18.87
N PHE A 133 -11.54 -2.97 -17.98
CA PHE A 133 -10.19 -3.52 -18.29
C PHE A 133 -9.98 -4.96 -17.82
N ALA A 134 -11.00 -5.82 -17.94
CA ALA A 134 -10.84 -7.25 -17.66
C ALA A 134 -9.89 -7.96 -18.63
N MET A 135 -8.59 -7.81 -18.39
CA MET A 135 -7.58 -8.76 -18.83
C MET A 135 -7.73 -10.04 -18.00
N PRO A 136 -7.81 -11.23 -18.64
CA PRO A 136 -7.89 -12.48 -17.92
C PRO A 136 -6.64 -12.63 -17.05
N VAL A 137 -6.84 -13.05 -15.80
CA VAL A 137 -5.78 -13.37 -14.84
C VAL A 137 -4.83 -14.39 -15.47
N ARG A 138 -3.73 -13.92 -16.06
CA ARG A 138 -2.55 -14.75 -16.26
C ARG A 138 -1.83 -14.78 -14.93
N ARG A 139 -1.80 -15.95 -14.29
CA ARG A 139 -0.76 -16.27 -13.30
C ARG A 139 0.57 -16.22 -14.05
N VAL A 140 1.20 -15.06 -14.07
CA VAL A 140 2.59 -14.94 -14.54
C VAL A 140 3.45 -15.10 -13.29
N ASP A 141 4.20 -16.20 -13.24
CA ASP A 141 5.24 -16.40 -12.23
C ASP A 141 6.26 -15.28 -12.47
N LEU A 142 6.69 -14.55 -11.42
CA LEU A 142 7.67 -13.45 -11.55
C LEU A 142 9.00 -13.91 -12.18
N LYS A 143 9.26 -15.22 -12.17
CA LYS A 143 10.34 -15.86 -12.94
C LYS A 143 10.23 -15.64 -14.45
N ASP A 144 9.03 -15.50 -15.00
CA ASP A 144 8.79 -15.27 -16.42
C ASP A 144 9.05 -13.80 -16.81
N LEU A 145 8.92 -12.86 -15.87
CA LEU A 145 9.23 -11.44 -16.10
C LEU A 145 10.74 -11.15 -16.08
N MET A 146 11.51 -12.00 -15.39
CA MET A 146 12.89 -11.69 -15.01
C MET A 146 13.98 -12.19 -15.97
N TRP A 147 13.66 -12.95 -17.03
CA TRP A 147 14.72 -13.58 -17.82
C TRP A 147 14.49 -13.78 -19.34
N SER A 148 13.63 -13.00 -20.00
CA SER A 148 13.47 -13.13 -21.46
C SER A 148 14.20 -12.06 -22.30
N GLY A 149 14.76 -11.01 -21.72
CA GLY A 149 15.28 -9.89 -22.53
C GLY A 149 14.17 -9.17 -23.31
N GLU A 150 12.92 -9.35 -22.88
CA GLU A 150 11.75 -8.65 -23.40
C GLU A 150 11.46 -7.39 -22.59
N ASP A 151 10.90 -6.42 -23.29
CA ASP A 151 10.30 -5.18 -22.80
C ASP A 151 9.41 -5.41 -21.57
N VAL A 152 9.88 -4.98 -20.39
CA VAL A 152 9.07 -5.05 -19.15
C VAL A 152 8.08 -3.89 -19.15
N ARG A 153 6.79 -4.18 -19.22
CA ARG A 153 5.72 -3.19 -19.08
C ARG A 153 5.46 -2.92 -17.60
N LEU A 154 5.53 -1.66 -17.21
CA LEU A 154 5.24 -1.16 -15.87
C LEU A 154 4.17 -0.07 -15.96
N THR A 155 3.42 0.13 -14.89
CA THR A 155 2.52 1.28 -14.77
C THR A 155 3.16 2.31 -13.84
N ALA A 156 3.33 3.52 -14.34
CA ALA A 156 3.85 4.65 -13.59
C ALA A 156 2.72 5.61 -13.23
N SER A 157 2.69 6.09 -11.99
CA SER A 157 1.61 6.91 -11.46
C SER A 157 2.13 8.27 -11.00
N LEU A 158 1.43 9.34 -11.36
CA LEU A 158 1.66 10.68 -10.85
C LEU A 158 0.42 11.18 -10.13
N TYR A 159 0.52 11.35 -8.81
CA TYR A 159 -0.55 11.85 -7.96
C TYR A 159 -0.45 13.37 -7.83
N THR A 160 -1.60 14.04 -7.94
CA THR A 160 -1.71 15.49 -7.75
C THR A 160 -2.51 15.81 -6.48
N ASP A 161 -1.89 16.44 -5.49
CA ASP A 161 -2.60 16.90 -4.29
C ASP A 161 -3.05 18.36 -4.47
N ARG A 162 -4.37 18.58 -4.50
CA ARG A 162 -5.01 19.91 -4.58
C ARG A 162 -5.38 20.50 -3.20
N GLY A 163 -4.96 19.84 -2.12
CA GLY A 163 -5.25 20.20 -0.73
C GLY A 163 -6.27 19.28 -0.05
N ARG A 164 -6.60 18.13 -0.66
CA ARG A 164 -7.44 17.08 -0.07
C ARG A 164 -6.63 15.83 0.30
N GLY A 165 -5.32 15.84 0.08
CA GLY A 165 -4.47 14.67 0.20
C GLY A 165 -4.29 13.95 -1.15
N TRP A 166 -3.63 12.80 -1.11
CA TRP A 166 -3.42 11.96 -2.28
C TRP A 166 -4.64 11.06 -2.49
N THR A 167 -5.26 11.14 -3.66
CA THR A 167 -6.42 10.31 -4.03
C THR A 167 -6.21 9.72 -5.42
N GLU A 168 -6.70 8.50 -5.64
CA GLU A 168 -6.60 7.81 -6.93
C GLU A 168 -7.35 8.54 -8.06
N GLU A 169 -8.44 9.24 -7.73
CA GLU A 169 -9.20 10.06 -8.70
C GLU A 169 -8.36 11.17 -9.32
N ASP A 170 -7.36 11.67 -8.59
CA ASP A 170 -6.45 12.76 -9.00
C ASP A 170 -5.09 12.20 -9.48
N ALA A 171 -4.99 10.88 -9.70
CA ALA A 171 -3.80 10.18 -10.18
C ALA A 171 -3.81 10.01 -11.71
N ILE A 172 -2.63 10.15 -12.31
CA ILE A 172 -2.41 9.97 -13.75
C ILE A 172 -1.54 8.74 -13.94
N HIS A 173 -2.06 7.71 -14.60
CA HIS A 173 -1.35 6.47 -14.88
C HIS A 173 -0.86 6.43 -16.32
N VAL A 174 0.40 6.04 -16.51
CA VAL A 174 1.01 5.89 -17.82
C VAL A 174 1.75 4.55 -17.86
N ASP A 175 1.47 3.74 -18.88
CA ASP A 175 2.23 2.53 -19.13
C ASP A 175 3.61 2.87 -19.69
N VAL A 176 4.65 2.35 -19.04
CA VAL A 176 6.05 2.54 -19.38
C VAL A 176 6.65 1.21 -19.80
N ILE A 177 7.35 1.22 -20.93
CA ILE A 177 8.11 0.06 -21.39
C ILE A 177 9.58 0.26 -21.01
N LEU A 178 10.11 -0.65 -20.19
CA LEU A 178 11.53 -0.69 -19.88
C LEU A 178 12.33 -1.38 -20.99
N GLU A 179 12.89 -0.59 -21.88
CA GLU A 179 13.86 -1.08 -22.87
C GLU A 179 15.26 -1.12 -22.23
N ASN A 180 15.78 -2.32 -21.92
CA ASN A 180 17.10 -2.49 -21.27
C ASN A 180 17.27 -1.67 -19.98
N GLY A 181 16.19 -1.52 -19.21
CA GLY A 181 16.16 -0.74 -17.97
C GLY A 181 16.19 0.78 -18.17
N ARG A 182 16.07 1.27 -19.41
CA ARG A 182 15.85 2.69 -19.70
C ARG A 182 14.42 3.06 -19.35
N TYR A 183 14.26 4.17 -18.66
CA TYR A 183 12.98 4.70 -18.22
C TYR A 183 12.75 6.08 -18.86
N ASP A 184 11.59 6.29 -19.48
CA ASP A 184 11.20 7.57 -20.07
C ASP A 184 9.67 7.67 -20.03
N VAL A 185 9.14 8.59 -19.23
CA VAL A 185 7.71 8.81 -19.08
C VAL A 185 7.41 10.30 -19.07
N SER A 186 6.25 10.67 -19.58
CA SER A 186 5.74 12.03 -19.51
C SER A 186 4.29 12.04 -19.03
N PHE A 187 3.98 12.98 -18.15
CA PHE A 187 2.64 13.22 -17.62
C PHE A 187 2.20 14.63 -18.02
N GLU A 188 0.93 14.76 -18.43
CA GLU A 188 0.29 16.03 -18.73
C GLU A 188 -0.66 16.39 -17.60
N LEU A 189 -0.46 17.56 -16.98
CA LEU A 189 -1.19 17.97 -15.79
C LEU A 189 -2.29 18.95 -16.17
N GLU A 190 -3.51 18.63 -15.78
CA GLU A 190 -4.62 19.57 -15.87
C GLU A 190 -4.60 20.57 -14.71
N ARG A 191 -4.80 21.85 -15.04
CA ARG A 191 -4.91 22.95 -14.05
C ARG A 191 -3.75 22.95 -13.03
N PRO A 192 -2.48 23.08 -13.48
CA PRO A 192 -1.31 22.99 -12.60
C PRO A 192 -1.25 24.07 -11.51
N GLY A 193 -1.96 25.19 -11.69
CA GLY A 193 -2.04 26.26 -10.68
C GLY A 193 -2.82 25.90 -9.41
N GLU A 194 -3.64 24.85 -9.44
CA GLU A 194 -4.40 24.36 -8.28
C GLU A 194 -3.66 23.25 -7.52
N VAL A 195 -2.60 22.70 -8.10
CA VAL A 195 -1.83 21.61 -7.50
C VAL A 195 -0.88 22.19 -6.44
N LYS A 196 -0.86 21.57 -5.26
CA LYS A 196 0.00 21.97 -4.13
C LYS A 196 1.20 21.05 -3.97
N ALA A 197 1.04 19.76 -4.25
CA ALA A 197 2.12 18.78 -4.16
C ALA A 197 1.97 17.68 -5.21
N LEU A 198 3.11 17.05 -5.53
CA LEU A 198 3.21 15.97 -6.49
C LEU A 198 3.94 14.77 -5.89
N ARG A 199 3.36 13.58 -6.06
CA ARG A 199 3.98 12.29 -5.74
C ARG A 199 4.08 11.49 -7.04
N PHE A 200 5.24 10.91 -7.28
CA PHE A 200 5.52 10.10 -8.45
C PHE A 200 5.96 8.70 -8.01
N ASP A 201 5.27 7.70 -8.54
CA ASP A 201 5.51 6.30 -8.28
C ASP A 201 5.95 5.67 -9.61
N PRO A 202 7.25 5.32 -9.77
CA PRO A 202 7.78 4.83 -11.04
C PRO A 202 7.26 3.45 -11.45
N LEU A 203 6.79 2.65 -10.48
CA LEU A 203 6.30 1.30 -10.70
C LEU A 203 5.59 0.76 -9.45
N GLU A 204 4.83 -0.30 -9.62
CA GLU A 204 4.14 -1.04 -8.56
C GLU A 204 4.58 -2.51 -8.54
N GLY A 205 4.59 -3.13 -7.36
CA GLY A 205 4.76 -4.57 -7.16
C GLY A 205 6.19 -5.11 -7.21
N CYS A 206 7.22 -4.25 -7.36
CA CYS A 206 8.62 -4.71 -7.43
C CYS A 206 9.57 -3.88 -6.57
N ALA A 207 10.48 -4.56 -5.88
CA ALA A 207 11.69 -3.93 -5.36
C ALA A 207 12.54 -3.41 -6.52
N SER A 208 13.23 -2.27 -6.33
CA SER A 208 13.92 -1.62 -7.43
C SER A 208 15.12 -0.79 -7.01
N ILE A 209 16.02 -0.57 -7.97
CA ILE A 209 17.03 0.49 -7.90
C ILE A 209 16.68 1.50 -9.01
N CYS A 210 16.41 2.73 -8.61
CA CYS A 210 15.95 3.81 -9.47
C CYS A 210 16.99 4.93 -9.51
N ASP A 211 17.50 5.21 -10.69
CA ASP A 211 18.33 6.37 -11.01
C ASP A 211 17.53 7.26 -11.97
N LEU A 212 16.69 8.11 -11.39
CA LEU A 212 15.66 8.87 -12.10
C LEU A 212 15.89 10.37 -11.96
N HIS A 213 15.55 11.10 -13.02
CA HIS A 213 15.68 12.54 -13.11
C HIS A 213 14.38 13.14 -13.66
N CYS A 214 13.88 14.17 -12.99
CA CYS A 214 12.76 14.97 -13.48
C CYS A 214 13.32 16.19 -14.24
N SER A 215 12.82 16.44 -15.45
CA SER A 215 13.30 17.56 -16.26
C SER A 215 12.88 18.92 -15.70
N GLN A 216 11.81 18.95 -14.90
CA GLN A 216 11.17 20.17 -14.39
C GLN A 216 11.40 20.40 -12.89
N GLY A 217 12.15 19.53 -12.21
CA GLY A 217 12.30 19.62 -10.77
C GLY A 217 13.20 18.54 -10.17
N LEU A 218 13.20 18.49 -8.85
CA LEU A 218 13.94 17.50 -8.07
C LEU A 218 13.03 16.34 -7.68
N LEU A 219 13.52 15.12 -7.78
CA LEU A 219 12.89 13.93 -7.21
C LEU A 219 13.49 13.65 -5.83
N ARG A 220 12.66 13.66 -4.79
CA ARG A 220 13.06 13.30 -3.43
C ARG A 220 12.46 11.94 -3.05
N PRO A 221 13.24 10.88 -2.86
CA PRO A 221 12.72 9.59 -2.42
C PRO A 221 11.96 9.70 -1.10
N MET A 222 10.85 8.97 -0.95
CA MET A 222 10.03 9.01 0.28
C MET A 222 10.18 7.73 1.12
N ASN A 223 10.15 6.55 0.49
CA ASN A 223 10.24 5.23 1.14
C ASN A 223 11.49 4.44 0.71
N ALA A 224 12.56 5.14 0.34
CA ALA A 224 13.81 4.51 -0.03
C ALA A 224 14.51 3.86 1.17
N ALA A 225 15.05 2.66 0.97
CA ALA A 225 15.92 2.02 1.96
C ALA A 225 17.30 2.68 2.05
N GLY A 226 17.75 3.33 0.97
CA GLY A 226 18.99 4.10 0.96
C GLY A 226 19.51 4.43 -0.44
N MET A 227 20.63 5.14 -0.49
CA MET A 227 21.34 5.44 -1.73
C MET A 227 22.42 4.39 -2.01
N THR A 228 22.53 3.95 -3.26
CA THR A 228 23.58 3.05 -3.74
C THR A 228 24.44 3.75 -4.80
N ARG A 229 25.53 3.11 -5.23
CA ARG A 229 26.33 3.59 -6.39
C ARG A 229 25.54 3.67 -7.70
N ASN A 230 24.39 3.01 -7.78
CA ASN A 230 23.60 2.85 -9.01
C ASN A 230 22.25 3.58 -8.95
N GLY A 231 22.04 4.44 -7.96
CA GLY A 231 20.76 5.11 -7.72
C GLY A 231 20.16 4.78 -6.35
N THR A 232 18.90 5.16 -6.18
CA THR A 232 18.13 4.97 -4.95
C THR A 232 17.58 3.55 -4.88
N ALA A 233 17.82 2.83 -3.79
CA ALA A 233 17.28 1.51 -3.56
C ALA A 233 15.96 1.58 -2.80
N PHE A 234 14.95 0.91 -3.35
CA PHE A 234 13.65 0.67 -2.74
C PHE A 234 13.52 -0.83 -2.50
N LEU A 235 13.46 -1.21 -1.23
CA LEU A 235 13.20 -2.59 -0.79
C LEU A 235 11.72 -2.80 -0.44
N THR A 236 10.86 -1.89 -0.89
CA THR A 236 9.41 -1.99 -0.80
C THR A 236 8.83 -2.30 -2.18
N LEU A 237 7.52 -2.56 -2.25
CA LEU A 237 6.84 -2.87 -3.52
C LEU A 237 6.18 -1.65 -4.17
N ASP A 238 6.29 -0.50 -3.54
CA ASP A 238 5.57 0.74 -3.83
C ASP A 238 6.54 1.94 -3.87
N PRO A 239 7.66 1.88 -4.62
CA PRO A 239 8.65 2.95 -4.62
C PRO A 239 8.00 4.29 -4.93
N SER A 240 8.31 5.31 -4.14
CA SER A 240 7.67 6.63 -4.29
C SER A 240 8.64 7.79 -4.12
N TYR A 241 8.38 8.85 -4.90
CA TYR A 241 9.14 10.08 -4.92
C TYR A 241 8.22 11.28 -4.73
N LYS A 242 8.65 12.24 -3.91
CA LYS A 242 8.08 13.60 -3.94
C LYS A 242 8.71 14.37 -5.09
N VAL A 243 7.90 14.94 -5.97
CA VAL A 243 8.36 15.82 -7.06
C VAL A 243 8.35 17.26 -6.58
N ILE A 244 9.51 17.91 -6.57
CA ILE A 244 9.69 19.29 -6.10
C ILE A 244 9.99 20.17 -7.31
N CYS A 245 9.01 20.96 -7.72
CA CYS A 245 9.13 21.95 -8.80
C CYS A 245 9.05 23.36 -8.20
N GLY A 246 9.80 24.32 -8.76
CA GLY A 246 9.67 25.73 -8.36
C GLY A 246 8.29 26.31 -8.72
N ARG A 247 7.84 26.03 -9.95
CA ARG A 247 6.45 26.22 -10.40
C ARG A 247 5.99 24.91 -11.02
N ILE A 248 4.78 24.45 -10.68
CA ILE A 248 4.23 23.21 -11.23
C ILE A 248 3.97 23.41 -12.74
N PRO A 249 4.61 22.61 -13.62
CA PRO A 249 4.45 22.74 -15.06
C PRO A 249 3.20 22.02 -15.56
N GLU A 250 2.76 22.33 -16.77
CA GLU A 250 1.71 21.58 -17.49
C GLU A 250 2.18 20.18 -17.93
N LYS A 251 3.51 19.96 -18.00
CA LYS A 251 4.09 18.68 -18.39
C LYS A 251 5.28 18.33 -17.50
N ILE A 252 5.29 17.11 -16.99
CA ILE A 252 6.40 16.53 -16.24
C ILE A 252 6.98 15.38 -17.05
N ARG A 253 8.31 15.39 -17.25
CA ARG A 253 9.02 14.31 -17.90
C ARG A 253 10.08 13.75 -16.97
N ILE A 254 10.02 12.45 -16.75
CA ILE A 254 10.94 11.72 -15.89
C ILE A 254 11.67 10.68 -16.74
N THR A 255 13.00 10.73 -16.69
CA THR A 255 13.85 9.82 -17.44
C THR A 255 14.92 9.23 -16.53
N GLY A 256 15.53 8.13 -16.95
CA GLY A 256 16.66 7.55 -16.24
C GLY A 256 16.76 6.05 -16.43
N ARG A 257 17.12 5.35 -15.37
CA ARG A 257 17.19 3.89 -15.34
C ARG A 257 16.47 3.31 -14.14
N VAL A 258 15.71 2.25 -14.40
CA VAL A 258 15.07 1.42 -13.37
C VAL A 258 15.58 0.01 -13.52
N ARG A 259 16.03 -0.57 -12.41
CA ARG A 259 16.40 -1.98 -12.32
C ARG A 259 15.44 -2.63 -11.34
N THR A 260 14.49 -3.41 -11.86
CA THR A 260 13.65 -4.26 -11.02
C THR A 260 14.49 -5.37 -10.40
N LYS A 261 14.09 -5.79 -9.21
CA LYS A 261 14.77 -6.81 -8.43
C LYS A 261 13.75 -7.84 -7.98
N ASP A 262 14.17 -9.10 -7.91
CA ASP A 262 13.36 -10.16 -7.32
C ASP A 262 12.98 -9.78 -5.89
N LEU A 263 11.80 -10.19 -5.43
CA LEU A 263 11.35 -10.00 -4.05
C LEU A 263 12.38 -10.45 -3.01
N ARG A 264 13.17 -11.50 -3.29
CA ARG A 264 14.25 -11.98 -2.42
C ARG A 264 15.40 -11.01 -2.22
N TRP A 265 15.48 -9.96 -3.04
CA TRP A 265 16.48 -8.90 -2.89
C TRP A 265 16.05 -7.82 -1.90
N ALA A 266 14.74 -7.70 -1.64
CA ALA A 266 14.19 -6.83 -0.60
C ALA A 266 14.27 -7.42 0.82
N LEU A 267 14.72 -8.69 0.93
CA LEU A 267 14.90 -9.45 2.17
C LEU A 267 16.34 -9.33 2.69
#